data_AF-A0A6N9VHF6-F1
#
_entry.id   AF-A0A6N9VHF6-F1
#
_cell.length_a   1.000
_cell.length_b   1.000
_cell.length_c   1.000
_cell.angle_alpha   90.00
_cell.angle_beta   90.00
_cell.angle_gamma   90.00
#
_symmetry.space_group_name_H-M   'P 1'
#
loop_
_entity.id
_entity.type
_entity.pdbx_description
1 polymer ?
#
loop_
_entity_poly.entity_id
_entity_poly.type
_entity_poly.pdbx_seq_one_letter_code
_entity_poly.pdbx_strand_id
1 'polypeptide(L)' 'DASGTWATPSPAGGSGLPALGERAAANRITYRVPDLKDPAVRTRYAGKRTAVIGSGASAFTTLAYLADLAKS' A
#
# COMPACT_ATOMS: atom_id res chain seq x y z
N ASP A 1 9.95 -16.48 -6.26
CA ASP A 1 8.97 -17.02 -7.20
C ASP A 1 8.85 -16.05 -8.38
N ALA A 2 9.08 -16.53 -9.60
CA ALA A 2 9.08 -15.75 -10.84
C ALA A 2 7.77 -15.94 -11.64
N SER A 3 6.67 -16.25 -10.96
CA SER A 3 5.32 -16.44 -11.52
C SER A 3 4.53 -15.14 -11.76
N GLY A 4 5.13 -13.96 -11.59
CA GLY A 4 4.52 -12.73 -12.10
C GLY A 4 3.18 -12.34 -11.45
N THR A 5 2.99 -12.53 -10.15
CA THR A 5 1.83 -11.98 -9.41
C THR A 5 1.88 -10.46 -9.25
N TRP A 6 2.93 -9.80 -9.77
CA TRP A 6 3.04 -8.36 -9.77
C TRP A 6 1.87 -7.71 -10.49
N ALA A 7 1.42 -8.20 -11.65
CA ALA A 7 0.41 -7.51 -12.45
C ALA A 7 -0.97 -7.41 -11.78
N THR A 8 -1.37 -8.43 -11.00
CA THR A 8 -2.70 -8.51 -10.37
C THR A 8 -2.56 -8.60 -8.87
N PRO A 9 -2.64 -7.47 -8.15
CA PRO A 9 -2.58 -7.49 -6.70
C PRO A 9 -3.81 -8.19 -6.11
N SER A 10 -3.61 -8.93 -5.02
CA SER A 10 -4.71 -9.52 -4.27
C SER A 10 -5.57 -8.44 -3.62
N PRO A 11 -6.91 -8.58 -3.62
CA PRO A 11 -7.79 -7.67 -2.91
C PRO A 11 -7.52 -7.67 -1.41
N ALA A 12 -8.01 -6.64 -0.71
CA ALA A 12 -7.88 -6.53 0.74
C ALA A 12 -8.82 -7.48 1.51
N GLY A 13 -9.84 -8.03 0.84
CA GLY A 13 -10.77 -8.99 1.44
C GLY A 13 -10.26 -10.44 1.43
N GLY A 14 -11.02 -11.31 2.09
CA GLY A 14 -10.70 -12.74 2.22
C GLY A 14 -11.04 -13.54 0.96
N SER A 15 -10.44 -14.73 0.84
CA SER A 15 -10.76 -15.72 -0.21
C SER A 15 -10.63 -15.21 -1.65
N GLY A 16 -9.78 -14.21 -1.87
CA GLY A 16 -9.61 -13.58 -3.19
C GLY A 16 -10.74 -12.63 -3.58
N LEU A 17 -11.60 -12.24 -2.64
CA LEU A 17 -12.70 -11.30 -2.88
C LEU A 17 -12.35 -9.89 -2.37
N PRO A 18 -12.81 -8.82 -3.03
CA PRO A 18 -12.68 -7.45 -2.52
C PRO A 18 -13.35 -7.26 -1.16
N ALA A 19 -12.72 -6.48 -0.30
CA ALA A 19 -13.34 -6.01 0.92
C ALA A 19 -14.55 -5.12 0.61
N LEU A 20 -15.47 -5.02 1.58
CA LEU A 20 -16.62 -4.12 1.48
C LEU A 20 -16.12 -2.68 1.25
N GLY A 21 -16.63 -2.04 0.21
CA GLY A 21 -16.26 -0.67 -0.17
C GLY A 21 -14.91 -0.52 -0.89
N GLU A 22 -14.12 -1.60 -1.07
CA GLU A 22 -12.78 -1.53 -1.68
C GLU A 22 -12.82 -0.92 -3.08
N ARG A 23 -13.78 -1.35 -3.92
CA ARG A 23 -13.96 -0.80 -5.28
C ARG A 23 -14.34 0.68 -5.26
N ALA A 24 -15.20 1.10 -4.32
CA ALA A 24 -15.61 2.49 -4.19
C ALA A 24 -14.46 3.38 -3.67
N ALA A 25 -13.54 2.81 -2.89
CA ALA A 25 -12.38 3.49 -2.35
C ALA A 25 -11.11 3.34 -3.23
N ALA A 26 -11.24 2.88 -4.48
CA ALA A 26 -10.11 2.56 -5.35
C ALA A 26 -9.09 3.71 -5.50
N ASN A 27 -9.56 4.96 -5.48
CA ASN A 27 -8.68 6.14 -5.54
C ASN A 27 -7.80 6.34 -4.30
N ARG A 28 -8.14 5.74 -3.16
CA ARG A 28 -7.40 5.82 -1.89
C ARG A 28 -6.50 4.62 -1.66
N ILE A 29 -6.70 3.52 -2.38
CA ILE A 29 -5.97 2.27 -2.20
C ILE A 29 -4.79 2.20 -3.18
N THR A 30 -3.64 1.71 -2.70
CA THR A 30 -2.49 1.38 -3.54
C THR A 30 -1.95 0.02 -3.13
N TYR A 31 -1.51 -0.77 -4.10
CA TYR A 31 -1.02 -2.14 -3.87
C TYR A 31 0.50 -2.27 -3.93
N ARG A 32 1.23 -1.14 -3.95
CA ARG A 32 2.68 -1.10 -4.09
C ARG A 32 3.32 -0.42 -2.89
N VAL A 33 4.56 -0.78 -2.63
CA VAL A 33 5.44 0.00 -1.76
C VAL A 33 5.53 1.41 -2.37
N PRO A 34 5.25 2.48 -1.61
CA PRO A 34 5.27 3.83 -2.13
C PRO A 34 6.70 4.27 -2.42
N ASP A 35 6.93 4.84 -3.60
CA ASP A 35 8.18 5.55 -3.89
C ASP A 35 8.13 6.96 -3.31
N LEU A 36 8.66 7.12 -2.10
CA LEU A 36 8.66 8.41 -1.40
C LEU A 36 9.69 9.42 -1.95
N LYS A 37 10.48 9.06 -2.97
CA LYS A 37 11.31 10.00 -3.71
C LYS A 37 10.48 10.81 -4.71
N ASP A 38 9.35 10.29 -5.16
CA ASP A 38 8.37 11.05 -5.94
C ASP A 38 7.66 12.07 -5.01
N PRO A 39 7.79 13.38 -5.29
CA PRO A 39 7.15 14.42 -4.48
C PRO A 39 5.62 14.25 -4.37
N ALA A 40 4.95 13.81 -5.44
CA ALA A 40 3.49 13.63 -5.43
C ALA A 40 3.07 12.48 -4.51
N VAL A 41 3.82 11.39 -4.53
CA VAL A 41 3.62 10.24 -3.62
C VAL A 41 3.92 10.66 -2.19
N ARG A 42 5.01 11.40 -1.95
CA ARG A 42 5.35 11.93 -0.62
C ARG A 42 4.21 12.80 -0.07
N THR A 43 3.68 13.73 -0.86
CA THR A 43 2.55 14.59 -0.47
C THR A 43 1.28 13.80 -0.15
N ARG A 44 1.03 12.69 -0.85
CA ARG A 44 -0.12 11.81 -0.56
C ARG A 44 -0.09 11.22 0.85
N TYR A 45 1.10 10.88 1.36
CA TYR A 45 1.27 10.17 2.63
C TYR A 45 1.70 11.05 3.81
N ALA A 46 2.37 12.18 3.56
CA ALA A 46 2.88 13.05 4.61
C ALA A 46 1.76 13.59 5.51
N GLY A 47 1.94 13.43 6.83
CA GLY A 47 0.96 13.84 7.84
C GLY A 47 -0.38 13.09 7.77
N LYS A 48 -0.46 11.96 7.05
CA LYS A 48 -1.67 11.15 6.93
C LYS A 48 -1.59 9.89 7.78
N ARG A 49 -2.75 9.42 8.22
CA ARG A 49 -2.92 8.10 8.82
C ARG A 49 -3.09 7.08 7.70
N THR A 50 -2.15 6.15 7.59
CA THR A 50 -2.11 5.16 6.52
C THR A 50 -2.17 3.76 7.13
N ALA A 51 -3.08 2.92 6.65
CA ALA A 51 -3.14 1.51 7.02
C ALA A 51 -2.36 0.68 5.98
N VAL A 52 -1.59 -0.31 6.45
CA VAL A 52 -0.87 -1.27 5.61
C VAL A 52 -1.47 -2.65 5.87
N ILE A 53 -1.89 -3.34 4.80
CA ILE A 53 -2.50 -4.67 4.88
C ILE A 53 -1.49 -5.70 4.35
N GLY A 54 -1.19 -6.70 5.17
CA GLY A 54 -0.30 -7.81 4.82
C GLY A 54 0.82 -8.03 5.86
N SER A 55 1.46 -9.18 5.77
CA SER A 55 2.52 -9.63 6.71
C SER A 55 3.83 -10.01 6.00
N GLY A 56 3.95 -9.74 4.69
CA GLY A 56 5.14 -10.03 3.89
C GLY A 56 6.17 -8.90 3.91
N ALA A 57 7.33 -9.14 3.27
CA ALA A 57 8.44 -8.18 3.19
C ALA A 57 8.00 -6.79 2.68
N SER A 58 7.12 -6.74 1.67
CA SER A 58 6.61 -5.47 1.13
C SER A 58 5.81 -4.66 2.14
N ALA A 59 5.06 -5.30 3.05
CA ALA A 59 4.33 -4.62 4.10
C ALA A 59 5.30 -4.02 5.12
N PHE A 60 6.31 -4.77 5.55
CA PHE A 60 7.35 -4.28 6.45
C PHE A 60 8.15 -3.11 5.86
N THR A 61 8.57 -3.21 4.60
CA THR A 61 9.25 -2.10 3.91
C THR A 61 8.37 -0.86 3.85
N THR A 62 7.07 -1.03 3.54
CA THR A 62 6.12 0.10 3.51
C THR A 62 5.98 0.74 4.88
N LEU A 63 5.87 -0.05 5.95
CA LEU A 63 5.80 0.47 7.31
C LEU A 63 7.05 1.24 7.70
N ALA A 64 8.25 0.74 7.38
CA ALA A 64 9.51 1.43 7.65
C ALA A 64 9.56 2.80 6.93
N TYR A 65 9.20 2.83 5.64
CA TYR A 65 9.19 4.07 4.85
C TYR A 65 8.19 5.10 5.39
N LEU A 66 6.97 4.67 5.73
CA LEU A 66 5.95 5.57 6.28
C LEU A 66 6.33 6.06 7.69
N ALA A 67 6.97 5.22 8.50
CA ALA A 67 7.44 5.60 9.83
C ALA A 67 8.56 6.65 9.75
N ASP A 68 9.47 6.53 8.79
CA ASP A 68 10.52 7.53 8.58
C ASP A 68 9.98 8.83 8.00
N LEU A 69 9.00 8.74 7.08
CA LEU A 69 8.28 9.92 6.58
C LEU A 69 7.57 10.67 7.71
N ALA A 70 7.01 9.97 8.69
CA ALA A 70 6.29 10.58 9.80
C ALA A 70 7.20 11.34 10.80
N LYS A 71 8.52 11.08 10.78
CA LYS A 71 9.52 11.78 11.60
C LYS A 71 10.14 12.98 10.87
N SER A 72 9.92 13.09 9.57
CA SER A 72 10.54 14.09 8.68
C SER A 72 9.76 15.40 8.60
#